data_AF-A0A2N5YWP4-F1
#
_entry.id   AF-A0A2N5YWP4-F1
#
_cell.length_a   1.000
_cell.length_b   1.000
_cell.length_c   1.000
_cell.angle_alpha   90.00
_cell.angle_beta   90.00
_cell.angle_gamma   90.00
#
_symmetry.space_group_name_H-M   'P 1'
#
loop_
_entity.id
_entity.type
_entity.pdbx_description
1 polymer ?
#
loop_
_entity_poly.entity_id
_entity_poly.type
_entity_poly.pdbx_seq_one_letter_code
_entity_poly.pdbx_strand_id
1 'polypeptide(L)'
;MPTVFTPNNDGVNDNWELQGIGGYTDVQIAIYNRSVELVYEYSGSGIGYDTDRWDGKFNGKKLPMSSYIFAVDLKDNTEIIKGIVSIKY
;
A
#
# COMPACT_ATOMS: atom_id res chain seq x y z
N MET A 1 6.83 3.16 -8.19
CA MET A 1 6.24 2.58 -6.97
C MET A 1 7.23 1.55 -6.40
N PRO A 2 7.69 1.69 -5.15
CA PRO A 2 8.54 0.70 -4.50
C PRO A 2 7.81 -0.65 -4.45
N THR A 3 8.51 -1.71 -4.85
CA THR A 3 8.02 -3.09 -4.84
C THR A 3 8.41 -3.84 -3.57
N VAL A 4 9.15 -3.19 -2.66
CA VAL A 4 9.64 -3.73 -1.40
C VAL A 4 9.68 -2.63 -0.34
N PHE A 5 9.30 -2.93 0.90
CA PHE A 5 9.48 -2.06 2.06
C PHE A 5 9.86 -2.89 3.30
N THR A 6 10.47 -2.24 4.30
CA THR A 6 11.10 -2.84 5.48
C THR A 6 10.53 -2.24 6.76
N PRO A 7 9.38 -2.73 7.28
CA PRO A 7 8.74 -2.20 8.50
C PRO A 7 9.48 -2.63 9.78
N ASN A 8 10.75 -2.26 9.89
CA ASN A 8 11.67 -2.56 11.00
C ASN A 8 11.81 -1.38 11.98
N ASN A 9 11.17 -0.25 11.70
CA ASN A 9 11.16 0.98 12.47
C ASN A 9 12.53 1.67 12.57
N ASP A 10 13.32 1.61 11.49
CA ASP A 10 14.61 2.30 11.35
C ASP A 10 14.48 3.69 10.70
N GLY A 11 13.27 4.08 10.27
CA GLY A 11 12.96 5.33 9.59
C GLY A 11 13.12 5.28 8.07
N VAL A 12 13.52 4.14 7.49
CA VAL A 12 13.81 3.97 6.07
C VAL A 12 12.91 2.89 5.47
N ASN A 13 12.04 3.29 4.53
CA ASN A 13 11.09 2.39 3.87
C ASN A 13 10.21 1.59 4.86
N ASP A 14 9.84 2.18 6.00
CA ASP A 14 9.01 1.52 7.00
C ASP A 14 7.57 1.29 6.55
N ASN A 15 7.09 2.09 5.60
CA ASN A 15 5.75 2.02 5.05
C ASN A 15 5.81 1.89 3.53
N TRP A 16 4.75 1.35 2.94
CA TRP A 16 4.62 1.31 1.50
C TRP A 16 4.21 2.67 0.94
N GLU A 17 5.14 3.36 0.29
CA GLU A 17 4.90 4.67 -0.31
C GLU A 17 4.47 4.56 -1.78
N LEU A 18 3.47 5.34 -2.18
CA LEU A 18 3.08 5.52 -3.58
C LEU A 18 3.48 6.94 -4.02
N GLN A 19 4.59 7.05 -4.74
CA GLN A 19 5.07 8.35 -5.22
C GLN A 19 4.14 8.94 -6.29
N GLY A 20 3.94 10.26 -6.24
CA GLY A 20 3.21 11.01 -7.26
C GLY A 20 1.68 10.98 -7.11
N ILE A 21 1.13 10.28 -6.11
CA ILE A 21 -0.33 10.21 -5.95
C ILE A 21 -0.93 11.47 -5.32
N GLY A 22 -0.13 12.36 -4.74
CA GLY A 22 -0.60 13.59 -4.07
C GLY A 22 -1.42 14.54 -4.96
N GLY A 23 -1.35 14.40 -6.29
CA GLY A 23 -2.18 15.18 -7.22
C GLY A 23 -3.62 14.68 -7.37
N TYR A 24 -3.96 13.50 -6.84
CA TYR A 24 -5.28 12.89 -6.99
C TYR A 24 -6.17 13.22 -5.79
N THR A 25 -7.38 13.70 -6.07
CA THR A 25 -8.36 14.06 -5.04
C THR A 25 -9.13 12.86 -4.48
N ASP A 26 -9.17 11.76 -5.24
CA ASP A 26 -9.80 10.50 -4.85
C ASP A 26 -8.92 9.34 -5.35
N VAL A 27 -8.62 8.41 -4.47
CA VAL A 27 -7.78 7.24 -4.70
C VAL A 27 -8.36 6.11 -3.87
N GLN A 28 -8.46 4.93 -4.47
CA GLN A 28 -8.75 3.68 -3.77
C GLN A 28 -7.55 2.75 -3.86
N ILE A 29 -7.12 2.24 -2.72
CA ILE A 29 -6.00 1.30 -2.61
C ILE A 29 -6.51 0.07 -1.87
N ALA A 30 -6.22 -1.11 -2.40
CA ALA A 30 -6.47 -2.38 -1.75
C ALA A 30 -5.23 -3.25 -1.83
N ILE A 31 -4.87 -3.89 -0.72
CA ILE A 31 -3.74 -4.82 -0.63
C ILE A 31 -4.26 -6.15 -0.11
N TYR A 32 -3.86 -7.23 -0.78
CA TYR A 32 -4.30 -8.59 -0.53
C TYR A 32 -3.12 -9.49 -0.23
N ASN A 33 -3.33 -10.47 0.64
CA ASN A 33 -2.39 -11.57 0.81
C ASN A 33 -2.48 -12.58 -0.36
N ARG A 34 -1.67 -13.64 -0.32
CA ARG A 34 -1.64 -14.69 -1.36
C ARG A 34 -2.94 -15.49 -1.47
N SER A 35 -3.73 -15.54 -0.40
CA SER A 35 -5.05 -16.17 -0.37
C SER A 35 -6.16 -15.23 -0.88
N VAL A 36 -5.79 -14.05 -1.40
CA VAL A 36 -6.72 -13.01 -1.88
C VAL A 36 -7.59 -12.44 -0.75
N GLU A 37 -7.12 -12.52 0.50
CA GLU A 37 -7.76 -11.84 1.63
C GLU A 37 -7.28 -10.39 1.69
N LEU A 38 -8.22 -9.45 1.84
CA LEU A 38 -7.92 -8.02 2.01
C LEU A 38 -7.22 -7.81 3.36
N VAL A 39 -6.01 -7.24 3.32
CA VAL A 39 -5.18 -6.97 4.51
C VAL A 39 -4.94 -5.49 4.76
N TYR A 40 -5.28 -4.63 3.79
CA TYR A 40 -5.25 -3.18 3.94
C TYR A 40 -6.13 -2.54 2.86
N GLU A 41 -6.85 -1.49 3.23
CA GLU A 41 -7.62 -0.67 2.32
C GLU A 41 -7.45 0.82 2.64
N TYR A 42 -7.56 1.65 1.63
CA TYR A 42 -7.59 3.10 1.75
C TYR A 42 -8.55 3.68 0.71
N SER A 43 -9.34 4.66 1.12
CA SER A 43 -10.17 5.47 0.25
C SER A 43 -10.09 6.92 0.69
N GLY A 44 -9.59 7.81 -0.17
CA GLY A 44 -9.41 9.22 0.16
C GLY A 44 -8.51 9.94 -0.85
N SER A 45 -7.99 11.10 -0.49
CA SER A 45 -7.08 11.85 -1.37
C SER A 45 -5.67 11.27 -1.35
N GLY A 46 -4.92 11.44 -2.43
CA GLY A 46 -3.53 11.01 -2.44
C GLY A 46 -2.64 11.74 -1.42
N ILE A 47 -3.00 12.95 -1.02
CA ILE A 47 -2.36 13.65 0.13
C ILE A 47 -2.72 12.96 1.44
N GLY A 48 -3.97 12.53 1.61
CA GLY A 48 -4.41 11.83 2.82
C GLY A 48 -3.71 10.48 3.02
N TYR A 49 -3.33 9.81 1.93
CA TYR A 49 -2.57 8.56 1.98
C TYR A 49 -1.24 8.71 2.73
N ASP A 50 -0.60 9.89 2.71
CA ASP A 50 0.68 10.09 3.39
C ASP A 50 0.61 9.85 4.90
N THR A 51 -0.57 10.03 5.49
CA THR A 51 -0.83 9.78 6.92
C THR A 51 -1.41 8.40 7.22
N ASP A 52 -1.77 7.62 6.20
CA ASP A 52 -2.43 6.32 6.35
C ASP A 52 -1.67 5.18 5.64
N ARG A 53 -0.43 5.44 5.18
CA ARG A 53 0.36 4.47 4.40
C ARG A 53 0.40 3.11 5.08
N TRP A 54 0.25 2.05 4.29
CA TRP A 54 0.34 0.69 4.82
C TRP A 54 1.71 0.40 5.43
N ASP A 55 1.71 0.00 6.69
CA ASP A 55 2.89 -0.25 7.52
C ASP A 55 3.26 -1.75 7.62
N GLY A 56 2.64 -2.58 6.78
CA GLY A 56 2.84 -4.03 6.81
C GLY A 56 2.17 -4.73 7.99
N LYS A 57 1.19 -4.10 8.63
CA LYS A 57 0.34 -4.73 9.64
C LYS A 57 -1.07 -5.00 9.11
N PHE A 58 -1.74 -5.95 9.77
CA PHE A 58 -3.17 -6.20 9.63
C PHE A 58 -3.75 -6.49 11.01
N ASN A 59 -4.84 -5.83 11.38
CA ASN A 59 -5.44 -5.92 12.72
C ASN A 59 -4.42 -5.72 13.86
N GLY A 60 -3.52 -4.75 13.69
CA GLY A 60 -2.46 -4.42 14.65
C GLY A 60 -1.29 -5.41 14.74
N LYS A 61 -1.30 -6.50 13.96
CA LYS A 61 -0.25 -7.53 13.95
C LYS A 61 0.64 -7.39 12.72
N LYS A 62 1.95 -7.57 12.90
CA LYS A 62 2.91 -7.63 11.80
C LYS A 62 2.56 -8.81 10.88
N LEU A 63 2.51 -8.54 9.59
CA LEU A 63 2.34 -9.55 8.57
C LEU A 63 3.67 -10.23 8.23
N PRO A 64 3.66 -11.49 7.75
CA PRO A 64 4.88 -12.21 7.42
C PRO A 64 5.64 -11.58 6.25
N MET A 65 6.96 -11.80 6.21
CA MET A 65 7.78 -11.56 5.03
C MET A 65 7.22 -12.36 3.86
N SER A 66 6.60 -11.66 2.92
CA SER A 66 5.92 -12.27 1.79
C SER A 66 5.65 -11.21 0.73
N SER A 67 5.10 -11.65 -0.38
CA SER A 67 4.57 -10.80 -1.44
C SER A 67 3.06 -10.67 -1.31
N TYR A 68 2.58 -9.45 -1.51
CA TYR A 68 1.18 -9.03 -1.42
C TYR A 68 0.77 -8.39 -2.74
N ILE A 69 -0.47 -8.59 -3.13
CA ILE A 69 -1.03 -8.06 -4.37
C ILE A 69 -1.66 -6.72 -4.05
N PHE A 70 -1.35 -5.69 -4.81
CA PHE A 70 -2.02 -4.39 -4.67
C PHE A 70 -2.87 -4.07 -5.90
N ALA A 71 -3.92 -3.28 -5.68
CA ALA A 71 -4.70 -2.60 -6.69
C ALA A 71 -4.87 -1.13 -6.28
N VAL A 72 -4.59 -0.21 -7.20
CA VAL A 72 -4.73 1.24 -7.03
C VAL A 72 -5.61 1.78 -8.14
N ASP A 73 -6.73 2.39 -7.76
CA ASP A 73 -7.63 3.12 -8.66
C ASP A 73 -7.50 4.62 -8.36
N LEU A 74 -7.02 5.39 -9.34
CA LEU A 74 -6.77 6.82 -9.23
C LEU A 74 -8.01 7.69 -9.50
N LYS A 75 -9.16 7.05 -9.79
CA LYS A 75 -10.46 7.72 -10.02
C LYS A 75 -10.44 8.82 -11.08
N ASP A 76 -9.49 8.75 -12.02
CA ASP A 76 -9.25 9.69 -13.11
C ASP A 76 -9.64 9.11 -14.48
N ASN A 77 -10.36 7.98 -14.49
CA ASN A 77 -10.70 7.18 -15.68
C ASN A 77 -9.52 6.45 -16.33
N THR A 78 -8.37 6.33 -15.66
CA THR A 78 -7.29 5.44 -16.08
C THR A 78 -7.53 4.00 -15.61
N GLU A 79 -6.74 3.07 -16.14
CA GLU A 79 -6.80 1.68 -15.71
C GLU A 79 -6.31 1.49 -14.27
N ILE A 80 -6.94 0.54 -13.56
CA ILE A 80 -6.50 0.14 -12.22
C ILE A 80 -5.07 -0.39 -12.29
N ILE A 81 -4.17 0.24 -11.54
CA ILE A 81 -2.78 -0.16 -11.44
C ILE A 81 -2.70 -1.35 -10.49
N LYS A 82 -2.19 -2.48 -10.98
CA LYS A 82 -2.02 -3.71 -10.20
C LYS A 82 -0.56 -4.12 -10.15
N GLY A 83 -0.17 -4.77 -9.07
CA GLY A 83 1.18 -5.28 -8.94
C GLY A 83 1.44 -6.02 -7.65
N ILE A 84 2.72 -6.19 -7.35
CA ILE A 84 3.18 -6.89 -6.16
C ILE A 84 4.04 -5.94 -5.33
N VAL A 85 3.79 -5.93 -4.02
CA VAL A 85 4.65 -5.33 -3.00
C VAL A 85 5.11 -6.43 -2.05
N SER A 86 6.37 -6.39 -1.62
CA SER A 86 6.92 -7.38 -0.68
C SER A 86 7.34 -6.76 0.64
N ILE A 87 7.03 -7.43 1.75
CA ILE A 87 7.56 -7.10 3.08
C ILE A 87 8.88 -7.85 3.27
N LYS A 88 9.92 -7.13 3.69
CA LYS A 88 11.19 -7.69 4.16
C LYS A 88 11.57 -7.12 5.53
N TYR A 89 12.50 -7.77 6.23
CA TYR A 89 13.12 -7.26 7.46
C TYR A 89 14.63 -7.25 7.30
#